data_AF-X0WFI9-F1
#
_entry.id   AF-X0WFI9-F1
#
_cell.length_a   1.000
_cell.length_b   1.000
_cell.length_c   1.000
_cell.angle_alpha   90.00
_cell.angle_beta   90.00
_cell.angle_gamma   90.00
#
_symmetry.space_group_name_H-M   'P 1'
#
loop_
_entity.id
_entity.type
_entity.pdbx_description
1 polymer ?
#
loop_
_entity_poly.entity_id
_entity_poly.type
_entity_poly.pdbx_seq_one_letter_code
_entity_poly.pdbx_strand_id
1 'polypeptide(L)' 'MSEEKVVKTGVCIWFDNKKGFGFISQDDNEEDIFLHWSNIEVEG' A
#
# COMPACT_ATOMS: atom_id res chain seq x y z
N MET A 1 -22.74 -13.21 10.71
CA MET A 1 -21.36 -13.56 10.32
C MET A 1 -20.72 -12.26 9.85
N SER A 2 -19.84 -11.67 10.65
CA SER A 2 -19.11 -10.46 10.29
C SER A 2 -17.96 -10.83 9.36
N GLU A 3 -17.82 -10.14 8.22
CA GLU A 3 -16.62 -10.24 7.39
C GLU A 3 -15.44 -9.68 8.18
N GLU A 4 -14.43 -10.50 8.40
CA GLU A 4 -13.18 -10.05 8.99
C GLU A 4 -12.34 -9.40 7.89
N LYS A 5 -12.06 -8.10 8.05
CA LYS A 5 -11.23 -7.35 7.10
C LYS A 5 -9.82 -7.92 7.14
N VAL A 6 -9.44 -8.69 6.12
CA VAL A 6 -8.07 -9.19 5.97
C VAL A 6 -7.15 -8.00 5.70
N VAL A 7 -6.33 -7.65 6.68
CA VAL A 7 -5.28 -6.64 6.54
C VAL A 7 -4.01 -7.33 6.06
N LYS A 8 -3.44 -6.83 4.96
CA LYS A 8 -2.15 -7.30 4.42
C LYS A 8 -1.06 -6.26 4.64
N THR A 9 0.17 -6.72 4.88
CA THR A 9 1.36 -5.87 5.05
C THR A 9 2.30 -5.99 3.84
N GLY A 10 3.25 -5.07 3.74
CA GLY A 10 4.25 -5.06 2.69
C GLY A 10 5.26 -3.92 2.86
N VAL A 11 6.27 -3.89 2.00
CA VAL A 11 7.36 -2.92 2.01
C VAL A 11 7.20 -1.94 0.85
N CYS A 12 7.26 -0.64 1.14
CA CYS A 12 7.30 0.38 0.09
C CYS A 12 8.64 0.29 -0.64
N ILE A 13 8.59 -0.08 -1.92
CA ILE A 13 9.79 -0.26 -2.75
C ILE A 13 10.31 1.11 -3.17
N TRP A 14 9.41 1.96 -3.64
CA TRP A 14 9.71 3.33 -4.02
C TRP A 14 8.44 4.17 -4.07
N PHE A 15 8.60 5.47 -3.87
CA PHE A 15 7.52 6.44 -3.97
C PHE A 15 8.05 7.77 -4.54
N ASP A 16 7.37 8.28 -5.58
CA ASP A 16 7.68 9.59 -6.16
C ASP A 16 6.79 10.65 -5.51
N ASN A 17 7.37 11.42 -4.58
CA ASN A 17 6.66 12.49 -3.88
C ASN A 17 6.14 13.59 -4.81
N LYS A 18 6.79 13.84 -5.96
CA LYS A 18 6.34 14.88 -6.89
C LYS A 18 5.14 14.42 -7.70
N LYS A 19 5.09 13.14 -8.05
CA LYS A 19 3.97 12.55 -8.81
C LYS A 19 2.84 12.02 -7.92
N GLY A 20 3.12 11.74 -6.64
CA GLY A 20 2.14 11.27 -5.67
C GLY A 20 1.77 9.79 -5.78
N PHE A 21 2.65 8.97 -6.36
CA PHE A 21 2.41 7.52 -6.47
C PHE A 21 3.69 6.69 -6.32
N GLY A 22 3.51 5.41 -6.05
CA GLY A 22 4.58 4.44 -5.87
C GLY A 22 4.07 3.01 -5.88
N PHE A 23 4.90 2.10 -5.39
CA PHE A 23 4.56 0.68 -5.32
C PHE A 23 4.97 0.06 -3.98
N ILE A 24 4.22 -0.95 -3.56
CA ILE A 24 4.44 -1.76 -2.36
C ILE A 24 4.63 -3.22 -2.78
N SER A 25 5.72 -3.85 -2.34
CA SER A 25 5.90 -5.29 -2.44
C SER A 25 5.18 -5.95 -1.27
N GLN A 26 4.28 -6.90 -1.54
CA GLN A 26 3.62 -7.67 -0.49
C GLN A 26 4.42 -8.93 -0.19
N ASP A 27 4.54 -9.29 1.09
CA ASP A 27 5.32 -10.46 1.52
C ASP A 27 4.76 -11.79 0.95
N ASP A 28 3.46 -11.80 0.64
CA ASP A 28 2.72 -13.00 0.23
C ASP A 28 2.43 -13.07 -1.29
N ASN A 29 2.86 -12.06 -2.06
CA ASN A 29 2.50 -11.90 -3.47
C ASN A 29 3.75 -11.57 -4.28
N GLU A 30 3.90 -12.19 -5.46
CA GLU A 30 4.99 -11.84 -6.41
C GLU A 30 4.74 -10.51 -7.15
N GLU A 31 3.55 -9.93 -7.00
CA GLU A 31 3.15 -8.72 -7.72
C GLU A 31 3.23 -7.46 -6.85
N ASP A 32 3.79 -6.41 -7.43
CA ASP A 32 3.86 -5.09 -6.80
C ASP A 32 2.51 -4.38 -6.85
N ILE A 33 2.05 -3.89 -5.70
CA ILE A 33 0.79 -3.16 -5.56
C ILE A 33 1.01 -1.68 -5.82
N PHE A 34 0.20 -1.11 -6.70
CA PHE A 34 0.17 0.33 -6.94
C PHE A 34 -0.38 1.10 -5.73
N LEU A 35 0.34 2.14 -5.33
CA LEU A 35 -0.02 3.07 -4.26
C LEU A 35 -0.20 4.49 -4.82
N HIS A 36 -1.28 5.14 -4.44
CA HIS A 36 -1.50 6.57 -4.68
C HIS A 36 -1.70 7.31 -3.36
N TRP A 37 -1.12 8.52 -3.26
CA TRP A 37 -1.12 9.32 -2.03
C TRP A 37 -2.51 9.59 -1.45
N SER A 38 -3.55 9.66 -2.29
CA SER A 38 -4.93 9.87 -1.85
C SER A 38 -5.46 8.75 -0.94
N ASN A 39 -4.80 7.59 -0.92
CA ASN A 39 -5.15 6.45 -0.09
C ASN A 39 -4.23 6.29 1.13
N ILE A 40 -3.36 7.27 1.41
CA ILE A 40 -2.51 7.28 2.59
C ILE A 40 -3.24 8.03 3.70
N GLU A 41 -3.58 7.31 4.76
CA GLU A 41 -4.12 7.90 5.99
C GLU A 41 -2.96 8.29 6.92
N VAL A 42 -2.93 9.55 7.34
CA VAL A 42 -1.96 10.06 8.31
C VAL A 42 -2.71 10.33 9.61
N GLU A 43 -2.37 9.57 10.65
CA GLU A 43 -2.80 9.93 12.01
C GLU A 43 -1.94 11.11 12.48
N GLY A 44 -2.61 12.20 12.87
CA GLY A 44 -1.99 13.42 13.41
C GLY A 44 -2.09 13.49 14.92
#